data_AF-A0A371IV06-F1
#
_entry.id   AF-A0A371IV06-F1
#
_cell.length_a   1.000
_cell.length_b   1.000
_cell.length_c   1.000
_cell.angle_alpha   90.00
_cell.angle_beta   90.00
_cell.angle_gamma   90.00
#
_symmetry.space_group_name_H-M   'P 1'
#
loop_
_entity.id
_entity.type
_entity.pdbx_description
1 polymer ?
#
loop_
_entity_poly.entity_id
_entity_poly.type
_entity_poly.pdbx_seq_one_letter_code
_entity_poly.pdbx_strand_id
1 'polypeptide(L)'
;MYKLDKYNAFIEKLIDDSPKYMVFDDNKEKYLLFDTFVMSLSDKAMPWLFKVYLDKNLNILKEDKFTFEVKKKYEKYNLNIVNINGNVFFNKDSLCVILIELNLDNQLLYNDENNKFNLK
;
A
#
# COMPACT_ATOMS: atom_id res chain seq x y z
N MET A 1 -4.01 8.39 17.67
CA MET A 1 -4.25 7.07 17.03
C MET A 1 -4.63 7.32 15.59
N TYR A 2 -3.88 6.81 14.61
CA TYR A 2 -4.23 6.95 13.19
C TYR A 2 -5.52 6.18 12.90
N LYS A 3 -6.48 6.82 12.23
CA LYS A 3 -7.75 6.19 11.84
C LYS A 3 -7.57 5.42 10.54
N LEU A 4 -7.12 4.16 10.65
CA LEU A 4 -7.08 3.24 9.49
C LEU A 4 -8.46 3.10 8.84
N ASP A 5 -9.52 3.18 9.65
CA ASP A 5 -10.92 3.03 9.21
C ASP A 5 -11.30 3.97 8.06
N LYS A 6 -10.65 5.14 7.96
CA LYS A 6 -10.87 6.08 6.85
C LYS A 6 -10.52 5.46 5.49
N TYR A 7 -9.51 4.59 5.46
CA TYR A 7 -8.97 4.01 4.22
C TYR A 7 -9.46 2.57 3.99
N ASN A 8 -9.92 1.89 5.03
CA ASN A 8 -10.34 0.49 4.96
C ASN A 8 -11.39 0.25 3.88
N ALA A 9 -12.46 1.05 3.82
CA ALA A 9 -13.52 0.87 2.83
C ALA A 9 -13.02 1.01 1.38
N PHE A 10 -12.07 1.91 1.14
CA PHE A 10 -11.44 2.08 -0.17
C PHE A 10 -10.58 0.86 -0.54
N ILE A 11 -9.72 0.42 0.39
CA ILE A 11 -8.83 -0.73 0.16
C ILE A 11 -9.61 -2.04 0.02
N GLU A 12 -10.62 -2.27 0.85
CA GLU A 12 -11.48 -3.47 0.77
C GLU A 12 -12.20 -3.52 -0.56
N LYS A 13 -12.82 -2.40 -0.96
CA LYS A 13 -13.45 -2.30 -2.28
C LYS A 13 -12.45 -2.52 -3.40
N LEU A 14 -11.25 -1.96 -3.31
CA LEU A 14 -10.22 -2.14 -4.32
C LEU A 14 -9.77 -3.61 -4.42
N ILE A 15 -9.62 -4.30 -3.30
CA ILE A 15 -9.29 -5.75 -3.27
C ILE A 15 -10.43 -6.56 -3.90
N ASP A 16 -11.69 -6.26 -3.56
CA ASP A 16 -12.83 -7.01 -4.03
C ASP A 16 -13.16 -6.74 -5.52
N ASP A 17 -12.91 -5.52 -6.00
CA ASP A 17 -13.05 -5.15 -7.42
C ASP A 17 -11.87 -5.64 -8.28
N SER A 18 -10.76 -6.06 -7.66
CA SER A 18 -9.56 -6.48 -8.38
C SER A 18 -9.68 -7.89 -8.97
N PRO A 19 -9.12 -8.12 -10.18
CA PRO A 19 -9.00 -9.46 -10.74
C PRO A 19 -8.26 -10.42 -9.79
N LYS A 20 -8.70 -11.69 -9.75
CA LYS A 20 -8.12 -12.70 -8.85
C LYS A 20 -6.60 -12.88 -8.97
N TYR A 21 -6.01 -12.65 -10.15
CA TYR A 21 -4.55 -12.77 -10.32
C TYR A 21 -3.77 -11.57 -9.75
N MET A 22 -4.46 -10.47 -9.43
CA MET A 22 -3.90 -9.31 -8.72
C MET A 22 -4.09 -9.42 -7.21
N VAL A 23 -4.78 -10.44 -6.73
CA VAL A 23 -5.03 -10.68 -5.30
C VAL A 23 -4.39 -11.99 -4.90
N PHE A 24 -3.55 -11.95 -3.88
CA PHE A 24 -3.03 -13.15 -3.25
C PHE A 24 -3.84 -13.40 -1.96
N ASP A 25 -4.31 -14.62 -1.77
CA ASP A 25 -5.05 -15.04 -0.57
C ASP A 25 -4.32 -16.23 0.04
N ASP A 26 -3.83 -16.08 1.27
CA ASP A 26 -3.11 -17.13 2.01
C ASP A 26 -4.01 -17.95 2.95
N ASN A 27 -5.34 -17.82 2.82
CA ASN A 27 -6.41 -18.33 3.68
C ASN A 27 -6.55 -17.62 5.05
N LYS A 28 -5.70 -16.65 5.36
CA LYS A 28 -5.79 -15.83 6.58
C LYS A 28 -6.03 -14.36 6.25
N GLU A 29 -5.40 -13.88 5.20
CA GLU A 29 -5.46 -12.49 4.77
C GLU A 29 -5.38 -12.37 3.24
N LYS A 30 -6.05 -11.34 2.70
CA LYS A 30 -5.94 -10.95 1.30
C LYS A 30 -4.86 -9.88 1.13
N TYR A 31 -4.09 -10.02 0.08
CA TYR A 31 -3.03 -9.10 -0.30
C TYR A 31 -3.30 -8.61 -1.72
N LEU A 32 -3.08 -7.33 -1.96
CA LEU A 32 -3.25 -6.72 -3.28
C LEU A 32 -1.90 -6.51 -3.94
N LEU A 33 -1.83 -6.80 -5.23
CA LEU A 33 -0.70 -6.46 -6.07
C LEU A 33 -0.45 -4.97 -5.99
N PHE A 34 0.80 -4.61 -5.68
CA PHE A 34 1.15 -3.22 -5.43
C PHE A 34 0.88 -2.32 -6.63
N ASP A 35 1.21 -2.80 -7.83
CA ASP A 35 0.98 -2.05 -9.07
C ASP A 35 -0.51 -1.71 -9.25
N THR A 36 -1.40 -2.62 -8.89
CA THR A 36 -2.85 -2.39 -8.92
C THR A 36 -3.26 -1.28 -7.95
N PHE A 37 -2.71 -1.31 -6.73
CA PHE A 37 -2.92 -0.25 -5.76
C PHE A 37 -2.42 1.11 -6.27
N VAL A 38 -1.21 1.15 -6.82
CA VAL A 38 -0.61 2.36 -7.38
C VAL A 38 -1.45 2.94 -8.52
N MET A 39 -1.84 2.10 -9.49
CA MET A 39 -2.70 2.50 -10.60
C MET A 39 -4.05 3.01 -10.11
N SER A 40 -4.59 2.47 -9.01
CA SER A 40 -5.84 2.95 -8.43
C SER A 40 -5.76 4.39 -7.89
N LEU A 41 -4.57 4.85 -7.52
CA LEU A 41 -4.33 6.20 -6.97
C LEU A 41 -3.94 7.22 -8.04
N SER A 42 -3.31 6.81 -9.14
CA SER A 42 -3.06 7.67 -10.30
C SER A 42 -2.50 6.87 -11.47
N ASP A 43 -3.03 7.12 -12.67
CA ASP A 43 -2.53 6.55 -13.93
C ASP A 43 -1.09 6.99 -14.26
N LYS A 44 -0.57 7.99 -13.54
CA LYS A 44 0.80 8.53 -13.67
C LYS A 44 1.68 8.15 -12.48
N ALA A 45 1.24 7.31 -11.54
CA ALA A 45 1.94 7.06 -10.27
C ALA A 45 3.24 6.24 -10.39
N MET A 46 3.63 5.81 -11.59
CA MET A 46 4.83 5.02 -11.85
C MET A 46 6.20 5.68 -11.50
N PRO A 47 6.40 7.02 -11.51
CA PRO A 47 7.71 7.59 -11.18
C PRO A 47 7.96 7.87 -9.69
N TRP A 48 6.92 8.01 -8.84
CA TRP A 48 7.08 8.45 -7.45
C TRP A 48 7.26 7.31 -6.43
N LEU A 49 6.74 6.11 -6.73
CA LEU A 49 6.79 5.00 -5.78
C LEU A 49 8.15 4.29 -5.66
N PHE A 50 9.14 4.67 -6.48
CA PHE A 50 10.48 4.08 -6.48
C PHE A 50 11.60 5.01 -6.00
N LYS A 51 11.29 5.92 -5.07
CA LYS A 51 12.28 6.29 -4.05
C LYS A 51 12.27 5.34 -2.84
N VAL A 52 11.40 4.32 -2.83
CA VAL A 52 11.25 3.38 -1.72
C VAL A 52 11.85 1.99 -2.04
N TYR A 53 13.18 1.90 -1.88
CA TYR A 53 13.89 0.85 -1.11
C TYR A 53 13.87 -0.68 -1.44
N LEU A 54 13.78 -1.16 -2.68
CA LEU A 54 13.99 -2.61 -2.97
C LEU A 54 15.08 -2.87 -4.04
N ASP A 55 15.97 -3.86 -3.85
CA ASP A 55 16.87 -4.35 -4.93
C ASP A 55 16.21 -5.39 -5.84
N LYS A 56 16.97 -5.83 -6.84
CA LYS A 56 16.65 -6.92 -7.78
C LYS A 56 16.34 -8.27 -7.10
N ASN A 57 16.66 -8.42 -5.81
CA ASN A 57 16.34 -9.60 -4.99
C ASN A 57 15.30 -9.28 -3.90
N LEU A 58 14.70 -8.08 -3.94
CA LEU A 58 13.62 -7.62 -3.09
C LEU A 58 13.97 -7.63 -1.60
N ASN A 59 15.26 -7.55 -1.29
CA ASN A 59 15.69 -7.16 0.03
C ASN A 59 15.40 -5.67 0.19
N ILE A 60 15.00 -5.27 1.39
CA ILE A 60 15.14 -3.87 1.77
C ILE A 60 16.65 -3.59 1.69
N LEU A 61 17.04 -2.81 0.68
CA LEU A 61 18.44 -2.62 0.25
C LEU A 61 19.37 -2.10 1.34
N LYS A 62 18.79 -1.67 2.46
CA LYS A 62 19.45 -1.17 3.64
C LYS A 62 18.47 -1.38 4.80
N GLU A 63 18.95 -1.83 5.95
CA GLU A 63 18.33 -1.41 7.23
C GLU A 63 18.50 0.10 7.29
N ASP A 64 17.59 0.77 6.63
CA ASP A 64 17.58 2.21 6.51
C ASP A 64 16.74 2.72 7.68
N LYS A 65 17.21 3.80 8.29
CA LYS A 65 16.61 4.38 9.48
C LYS A 65 15.12 4.65 9.26
N PHE A 66 14.73 4.99 8.03
CA PHE A 66 13.37 5.25 7.61
C PHE A 66 12.46 4.02 7.74
N THR A 67 12.88 2.86 7.23
CA THR A 67 12.15 1.60 7.33
C THR A 67 11.95 1.17 8.78
N PHE A 68 13.00 1.30 9.60
CA PHE A 68 12.90 1.02 11.04
C PHE A 68 11.95 2.00 11.74
N GLU A 69 12.05 3.29 11.43
CA GLU A 69 11.18 4.33 11.97
C GLU A 69 9.71 4.09 11.60
N VAL A 70 9.42 3.70 10.35
CA VAL A 70 8.07 3.34 9.90
C VAL A 70 7.57 2.10 10.64
N LYS A 71 8.36 1.01 10.68
CA LYS A 71 7.98 -0.20 11.43
C LYS A 71 7.71 0.09 12.91
N LYS A 72 8.51 0.94 13.54
CA LYS A 72 8.33 1.35 14.95
C LYS A 72 7.11 2.26 15.13
N LYS A 73 6.92 3.25 14.25
CA LYS A 73 5.76 4.18 14.27
C LYS A 73 4.43 3.44 14.11
N TYR A 74 4.45 2.33 13.36
CA TYR A 74 3.29 1.52 13.01
C TYR A 74 3.35 0.10 13.60
N GLU A 75 4.14 -0.15 14.65
CA GLU A 75 4.42 -1.48 15.20
C GLU A 75 3.19 -2.24 15.71
N LYS A 76 2.12 -1.51 16.02
CA LYS A 76 0.83 -2.01 16.45
C LYS A 76 -0.07 -2.51 15.31
N TYR A 77 0.35 -2.35 14.07
CA TYR A 77 -0.37 -2.79 12.87
C TYR A 77 0.34 -3.98 12.23
N ASN A 78 -0.43 -4.85 11.59
CA ASN A 78 0.10 -6.07 11.00
C ASN A 78 0.66 -5.77 9.61
N LEU A 79 1.88 -5.24 9.51
CA LEU A 79 2.46 -4.85 8.21
C LEU A 79 3.10 -6.05 7.51
N ASN A 80 2.41 -6.63 6.51
CA ASN A 80 2.90 -7.77 5.75
C ASN A 80 3.07 -7.47 4.26
N ILE A 81 4.16 -7.99 3.72
CA ILE A 81 4.55 -7.89 2.31
C ILE A 81 4.92 -9.29 1.84
N VAL A 82 4.36 -9.70 0.71
CA VAL A 82 4.64 -10.99 0.08
C VAL A 82 5.19 -10.76 -1.31
N ASN A 83 6.25 -11.48 -1.67
CA ASN A 83 6.73 -11.50 -3.05
C ASN A 83 6.45 -12.87 -3.70
N ILE A 84 5.82 -12.84 -4.87
CA ILE A 84 5.54 -14.04 -5.66
C ILE A 84 6.02 -13.80 -7.09
N ASN A 85 7.11 -14.47 -7.46
CA ASN A 85 7.70 -14.41 -8.80
C ASN A 85 8.00 -12.97 -9.27
N GLY A 86 8.49 -12.11 -8.36
CA GLY A 86 8.80 -10.71 -8.66
C GLY A 86 7.64 -9.74 -8.45
N ASN A 87 6.41 -10.23 -8.29
CA ASN A 87 5.25 -9.40 -7.98
C ASN A 87 5.15 -9.16 -6.48
N VAL A 88 5.02 -7.89 -6.08
CA VAL A 88 4.93 -7.49 -4.67
C VAL A 88 3.48 -7.30 -4.28
N PHE A 89 3.05 -7.97 -3.22
CA PHE A 89 1.71 -7.91 -2.68
C PHE A 89 1.75 -7.34 -1.26
N PHE A 90 0.82 -6.44 -0.96
CA PHE A 90 0.69 -5.81 0.34
C PHE A 90 -0.65 -6.18 0.96
N ASN A 91 -0.63 -6.44 2.26
CA ASN A 91 -1.84 -6.67 3.00
C ASN A 91 -2.57 -5.35 3.31
N LYS A 92 -3.81 -5.42 3.79
CA LYS A 92 -4.68 -4.25 3.98
C LYS A 92 -4.03 -3.18 4.88
N ASP A 93 -3.48 -3.60 6.02
CA ASP A 93 -2.85 -2.70 6.98
C ASP A 93 -1.68 -1.93 6.36
N SER A 94 -0.86 -2.61 5.55
CA SER A 94 0.26 -1.95 4.87
C SER A 94 -0.20 -0.90 3.87
N LEU A 95 -1.23 -1.19 3.08
CA LEU A 95 -1.80 -0.22 2.13
C LEU A 95 -2.39 0.99 2.84
N CYS A 96 -3.09 0.77 3.95
CA CYS A 96 -3.64 1.85 4.76
C CYS A 96 -2.55 2.72 5.38
N VAL A 97 -1.41 2.16 5.81
CA VAL A 97 -0.26 2.93 6.30
C VAL A 97 0.32 3.82 5.20
N ILE A 98 0.43 3.30 3.97
CA ILE A 98 0.88 4.11 2.81
C ILE A 98 -0.06 5.30 2.60
N LEU A 99 -1.38 5.08 2.67
CA LEU A 99 -2.35 6.18 2.56
C LEU A 99 -2.28 7.17 3.74
N ILE A 100 -1.99 6.70 4.95
CA ILE A 100 -1.77 7.59 6.10
C ILE A 100 -0.59 8.52 5.83
N GLU A 101 0.57 7.99 5.42
CA GLU A 101 1.77 8.79 5.16
C GLU A 101 1.51 9.79 4.03
N LEU A 102 0.93 9.34 2.91
CA LEU A 102 0.61 10.25 1.81
C LEU A 102 -0.38 11.36 2.22
N ASN A 103 -1.36 11.07 3.10
CA ASN A 103 -2.26 12.08 3.64
C ASN A 103 -1.54 13.05 4.59
N LEU A 104 -0.63 12.56 5.45
CA LEU A 104 0.17 13.40 6.35
C LEU A 104 1.07 14.36 5.57
N ASP A 105 1.57 13.92 4.41
CA ASP A 105 2.39 14.72 3.50
C ASP A 105 1.57 15.57 2.50
N ASN A 106 0.24 15.63 2.68
CA ASN A 106 -0.70 16.36 1.81
C ASN A 106 -0.61 15.96 0.32
N GLN A 107 -0.29 14.69 0.05
CA GLN A 107 -0.19 14.09 -1.28
C GLN A 107 -1.45 13.33 -1.70
N LEU A 108 -2.43 13.16 -0.80
CA LEU A 108 -3.73 12.55 -1.13
C LEU A 108 -4.84 13.56 -1.26
N LEU A 109 -5.64 13.37 -2.31
CA LEU A 109 -6.94 13.99 -2.50
C LEU A 109 -8.02 12.92 -2.36
N TYR A 110 -9.06 13.20 -1.59
CA TYR A 110 -10.25 12.37 -1.57
C TYR A 110 -11.26 12.93 -2.58
N ASN A 111 -11.77 12.07 -3.43
CA ASN A 111 -12.85 12.40 -4.37
C ASN A 111 -14.16 11.82 -3.82
N ASP A 112 -15.03 12.72 -3.32
CA ASP A 112 -16.33 12.37 -2.75
C ASP A 112 -17.30 11.75 -3.78
N GLU A 113 -17.17 12.10 -5.07
CA GLU A 113 -18.11 11.65 -6.11
C GLU A 113 -17.96 10.17 -6.42
N ASN A 114 -16.75 9.62 -6.31
CA ASN A 114 -16.46 8.23 -6.61
C ASN A 114 -15.91 7.43 -5.42
N ASN A 115 -15.81 8.06 -4.24
CA ASN A 115 -15.22 7.51 -3.03
C ASN A 115 -13.82 6.94 -3.25
N LYS A 116 -12.98 7.65 -4.04
CA LYS A 116 -11.61 7.24 -4.34
C LYS A 116 -10.59 8.22 -3.77
N PHE A 117 -9.41 7.69 -3.48
CA PHE A 117 -8.23 8.49 -3.20
C PHE A 117 -7.40 8.64 -4.48
N ASN A 118 -6.91 9.84 -4.73
CA ASN A 118 -5.98 10.12 -5.82
C ASN A 118 -4.72 10.79 -5.29
N LEU A 119 -3.60 10.58 -5.97
CA LEU A 119 -2.42 11.41 -5.75
C LEU A 119 -2.65 12.84 -6.26
N LYS A 120 -2.12 13.82 -5.54
CA LYS A 120 -2.13 15.22 -5.93
C LYS A 120 -1.21 15.50 -7.13
#